data_AF-A0A2U2SCY9-F1
#
_entry.id   AF-A0A2U2SCY9-F1
#
_cell.length_a   1.000
_cell.length_b   1.000
_cell.length_c   1.000
_cell.angle_alpha   90.00
_cell.angle_beta   90.00
_cell.angle_gamma   90.00
#
_symmetry.space_group_name_H-M   'P 1'
#
loop_
_entity.id
_entity.type
_entity.pdbx_description
1 polymer ?
#
loop_
_entity_poly.entity_id
_entity_poly.type
_entity_poly.pdbx_seq_one_letter_code
_entity_poly.pdbx_strand_id
1 'polypeptide(L)'
;MLISLVLQVCAQQPAQLPASLGRASQALLLRLIQAQDAALSARLHDEEGLRPYTASNLVLGRRAGGSLVAPGDGNGWLRFTGLTEEVSACLLRLAEDPPEVVDMDGCPLRVVGATLDAASHPWAAQSDYQT
;
A
#
# COMPACT_ATOMS: atom_id res chain seq x y z
N MET A 1 13.07 -13.09 -3.13
CA MET A 1 13.34 -11.65 -3.00
C MET A 1 12.25 -11.04 -2.11
N LEU A 2 12.65 -10.17 -1.19
CA LEU A 2 11.80 -9.37 -0.33
C LEU A 2 11.65 -7.97 -0.93
N ILE A 3 10.41 -7.50 -1.04
CA ILE A 3 10.11 -6.15 -1.55
C ILE A 3 9.42 -5.35 -0.46
N SER A 4 9.83 -4.09 -0.30
CA SER A 4 9.10 -3.07 0.45
C SER A 4 8.78 -1.92 -0.50
N LEU A 5 7.54 -1.90 -0.99
CA LEU A 5 7.02 -0.87 -1.87
C LEU A 5 6.42 0.26 -1.05
N VAL A 6 6.78 1.50 -1.41
CA VAL A 6 6.11 2.70 -0.92
C VAL A 6 5.35 3.36 -2.06
N LEU A 7 4.02 3.46 -1.91
CA LEU A 7 3.17 4.27 -2.79
C LEU A 7 2.99 5.64 -2.15
N GLN A 8 3.47 6.68 -2.83
CA GLN A 8 3.27 8.06 -2.44
C GLN A 8 1.92 8.53 -2.98
N VAL A 9 1.12 9.15 -2.12
CA VAL A 9 -0.26 9.52 -2.43
C VAL A 9 -0.57 10.96 -2.01
N CYS A 10 -1.57 11.54 -2.65
CA CYS A 10 -2.07 12.88 -2.40
C CYS A 10 -3.60 12.85 -2.26
N ALA A 11 -4.12 13.35 -1.13
CA ALA A 11 -5.55 13.59 -0.97
C ALA A 11 -5.90 14.91 -1.67
N GLN A 12 -6.60 14.84 -2.80
CA GLN A 12 -6.95 16.04 -3.58
C GLN A 12 -8.00 16.92 -2.89
N GLN A 13 -8.76 16.35 -1.96
CA GLN A 13 -9.79 17.06 -1.20
C GLN A 13 -9.63 16.75 0.29
N PRO A 14 -10.07 17.66 1.19
CA PRO A 14 -10.11 17.36 2.61
C PRO A 14 -10.93 16.09 2.88
N ALA A 15 -10.39 15.20 3.70
CA ALA A 15 -11.02 13.93 4.02
C ALA A 15 -10.90 13.60 5.51
N GLN A 16 -11.91 12.91 6.03
CA GLN A 16 -11.90 12.34 7.35
C GLN A 16 -12.06 10.82 7.22
N LEU A 17 -11.00 10.11 7.60
CA LEU A 17 -10.89 8.66 7.55
C LEU A 17 -10.94 8.08 8.96
N PRO A 18 -11.30 6.80 9.15
CA PRO A 18 -11.13 6.12 10.42
C PRO A 18 -9.68 6.21 10.93
N ALA A 19 -9.47 6.27 12.24
CA ALA A 19 -8.11 6.32 12.79
C ALA A 19 -7.28 5.06 12.53
N SER A 20 -7.94 3.90 12.40
CA SER A 20 -7.33 2.60 12.15
C SER A 20 -7.62 2.10 10.74
N LEU A 21 -6.65 2.27 9.84
CA LEU A 21 -6.79 1.93 8.42
C LEU A 21 -6.13 0.58 8.06
N GLY A 22 -5.86 -0.29 9.03
CA GLY A 22 -5.11 -1.52 8.79
C GLY A 22 -5.87 -2.48 7.85
N ARG A 23 -7.17 -2.67 8.12
CA ARG A 23 -8.04 -3.47 7.27
C ARG A 23 -8.22 -2.85 5.88
N ALA A 24 -8.38 -1.52 5.81
CA ALA A 24 -8.50 -0.81 4.54
C ALA A 24 -7.21 -0.92 3.69
N SER A 25 -6.04 -0.83 4.33
CA SER A 25 -4.73 -0.97 3.68
C SER A 25 -4.52 -2.39 3.16
N GLN A 26 -4.91 -3.41 3.94
CA GLN A 26 -4.90 -4.80 3.49
C GLN A 26 -5.86 -5.04 2.32
N ALA A 27 -7.09 -4.55 2.42
CA ALA A 27 -8.08 -4.67 1.36
C ALA A 27 -7.63 -3.97 0.06
N LEU A 28 -6.95 -2.82 0.19
CA LEU A 28 -6.36 -2.14 -0.96
C LEU A 28 -5.26 -2.98 -1.60
N LEU A 29 -4.32 -3.52 -0.82
CA LEU A 29 -3.26 -4.38 -1.37
C LEU A 29 -3.84 -5.58 -2.13
N LEU A 30 -4.84 -6.26 -1.55
CA LEU A 30 -5.48 -7.39 -2.22
C LEU A 30 -6.17 -6.98 -3.53
N ARG A 31 -6.86 -5.83 -3.56
CA ARG A 31 -7.43 -5.28 -4.81
C ARG A 31 -6.35 -4.99 -5.87
N LEU A 32 -5.22 -4.42 -5.47
CA LEU A 32 -4.10 -4.13 -6.36
C LEU A 32 -3.44 -5.42 -6.91
N ILE A 33 -3.35 -6.46 -6.09
CA ILE A 33 -2.88 -7.78 -6.53
C ILE A 33 -3.92 -8.41 -7.46
N GLN A 34 -5.20 -8.37 -7.11
CA GLN A 34 -6.30 -8.96 -7.89
C GLN A 34 -6.36 -8.41 -9.32
N ALA A 35 -6.09 -7.11 -9.50
CA ALA A 35 -6.05 -6.46 -10.81
C ALA A 35 -4.95 -7.04 -11.74
N GLN A 36 -3.92 -7.66 -11.16
CA GLN A 36 -2.79 -8.25 -11.89
C GLN A 36 -2.81 -9.78 -11.91
N ASP A 37 -3.31 -10.39 -10.85
CA ASP A 37 -3.41 -11.83 -10.62
C ASP A 37 -4.56 -12.13 -9.65
N ALA A 38 -5.73 -12.41 -10.24
CA ALA A 38 -6.94 -12.71 -9.48
C ALA A 38 -6.83 -14.00 -8.66
N ALA A 39 -6.10 -15.00 -9.15
CA ALA A 39 -5.94 -16.29 -8.48
C ALA A 39 -5.04 -16.16 -7.24
N LEU A 40 -3.94 -15.42 -7.35
CA LEU A 40 -3.09 -15.10 -6.21
C LEU A 40 -3.85 -14.29 -5.17
N SER A 41 -4.60 -13.27 -5.56
CA SER A 41 -5.40 -12.49 -4.60
C SER A 41 -6.43 -13.35 -3.86
N ALA A 42 -7.08 -14.30 -4.54
CA ALA A 42 -8.04 -15.21 -3.91
C ALA A 42 -7.34 -16.09 -2.86
N ARG A 43 -6.21 -16.73 -3.22
CA ARG A 43 -5.38 -17.51 -2.28
C ARG A 43 -4.97 -16.67 -1.07
N LEU A 44 -4.47 -15.45 -1.30
CA LEU A 44 -4.06 -14.52 -0.26
C LEU A 44 -5.19 -13.98 0.62
N HIS A 45 -6.45 -14.20 0.23
CA HIS A 45 -7.64 -13.86 1.00
C HIS A 45 -8.20 -15.09 1.74
N ASP A 46 -8.34 -16.20 1.03
CA ASP A 46 -9.07 -17.39 1.47
C ASP A 46 -8.23 -18.36 2.30
N GLU A 47 -6.92 -18.45 2.05
CA GLU A 47 -6.07 -19.39 2.77
C GLU A 47 -5.93 -18.98 4.25
N GLU A 48 -6.22 -19.93 5.14
CA GLU A 48 -5.92 -19.81 6.56
C GLU A 48 -4.41 -19.99 6.79
N GLY A 49 -3.77 -19.03 7.47
CA GLY A 49 -2.35 -19.11 7.77
C GLY A 49 -1.66 -17.76 7.81
N LEU A 50 -0.31 -17.81 7.80
CA LEU A 50 0.51 -16.60 7.75
C LEU A 50 0.36 -15.92 6.40
N ARG A 51 0.00 -14.63 6.41
CA ARG A 51 -0.05 -13.83 5.19
C ARG A 51 1.39 -13.53 4.75
N PRO A 52 1.79 -13.87 3.50
CA PRO A 52 3.13 -13.62 2.99
C PRO A 52 3.35 -12.15 2.57
N TYR A 53 2.71 -11.21 3.28
CA TYR A 53 2.81 -9.78 3.03
C TYR A 53 2.53 -8.99 4.30
N THR A 54 2.92 -7.72 4.29
CA THR A 54 2.41 -6.75 5.27
C THR A 54 1.81 -5.55 4.55
N ALA A 55 0.79 -4.96 5.16
CA ALA A 55 0.20 -3.70 4.74
C ALA A 55 0.23 -2.72 5.92
N SER A 56 1.06 -1.70 5.81
CA SER A 56 1.17 -0.66 6.84
C SER A 56 0.01 0.34 6.69
N ASN A 57 -0.40 0.94 7.80
CA ASN A 57 -1.42 2.01 7.77
C ASN A 57 -1.00 3.15 6.85
N LEU A 58 -1.99 3.78 6.20
CA LEU A 58 -1.81 5.07 5.54
C LEU A 58 -1.18 6.09 6.49
N VAL A 59 -0.12 6.74 6.02
CA VAL A 59 0.50 7.88 6.70
C VAL A 59 0.17 9.14 5.91
N LEU A 60 -0.80 9.90 6.41
CA LEU A 60 -1.31 11.12 5.79
C LEU A 60 -1.96 12.00 6.86
N GLY A 61 -1.75 13.32 6.79
CA GLY A 61 -2.46 14.26 7.66
C GLY A 61 -2.17 14.06 9.15
N ARG A 62 -3.18 14.28 10.01
CA ARG A 62 -3.06 14.16 11.48
C ARG A 62 -4.20 13.37 12.09
N ARG A 63 -3.94 12.69 13.20
CA ARG A 63 -5.00 12.06 14.00
C ARG A 63 -5.66 13.10 14.91
N ALA A 64 -6.98 13.17 14.88
CA ALA A 64 -7.78 14.04 15.74
C ALA A 64 -9.14 13.40 16.01
N GLY A 65 -9.58 13.38 17.27
CA GLY A 65 -10.92 12.91 17.65
C GLY A 65 -11.25 11.47 17.22
N GLY A 66 -10.27 10.56 17.21
CA GLY A 66 -10.48 9.17 16.77
C GLY A 66 -10.58 9.01 15.25
N SER A 67 -10.22 10.03 14.47
CA SER A 67 -10.16 10.00 13.01
C SER A 67 -8.78 10.41 12.50
N LEU A 68 -8.46 10.02 11.27
CA LEU A 68 -7.38 10.59 10.49
C LEU A 68 -7.94 11.73 9.63
N VAL A 69 -7.48 12.95 9.87
CA VAL A 69 -7.89 14.15 9.14
C VAL A 69 -6.81 14.50 8.14
N ALA A 70 -7.13 14.32 6.86
CA ALA A 70 -6.29 14.69 5.73
C ALA A 70 -6.72 16.07 5.20
N PRO A 71 -5.82 17.05 5.08
CA PRO A 71 -6.12 18.28 4.38
C PRO A 71 -6.23 18.02 2.87
N GLY A 72 -6.92 18.92 2.15
CA GLY A 72 -6.83 18.97 0.69
C GLY A 72 -5.40 19.25 0.27
N ASP A 73 -4.99 18.62 -0.82
CA ASP A 73 -3.60 18.55 -1.33
C ASP A 73 -2.59 17.97 -0.32
N GLY A 74 -3.06 17.24 0.69
CA GLY A 74 -2.21 16.58 1.68
C GLY A 74 -1.45 15.41 1.05
N ASN A 75 -0.13 15.39 1.22
CA ASN A 75 0.72 14.28 0.78
C ASN A 75 0.96 13.27 1.89
N GLY A 76 1.06 12.01 1.49
CA GLY A 76 1.25 10.88 2.37
C GLY A 76 1.78 9.67 1.61
N TRP A 77 1.78 8.52 2.27
CA TRP A 77 2.22 7.28 1.63
C TRP A 77 1.62 6.04 2.31
N LEU A 78 1.62 4.95 1.54
CA LEU A 78 1.30 3.59 1.95
C LEU A 78 2.53 2.72 1.77
N ARG A 79 2.67 1.68 2.60
CA ARG A 79 3.73 0.69 2.44
C ARG A 79 3.19 -0.72 2.42
N PHE A 80 3.63 -1.47 1.43
CA PHE A 80 3.34 -2.88 1.27
C PHE A 80 4.64 -3.66 1.19
N THR A 81 4.72 -4.79 1.88
CA THR A 81 5.89 -5.67 1.80
C THR A 81 5.51 -7.04 1.28
N GLY A 82 6.28 -7.58 0.35
CA GLY A 82 6.15 -8.94 -0.17
C GLY A 82 7.18 -9.85 0.48
N LEU A 83 6.73 -10.97 1.04
CA LEU A 83 7.58 -11.95 1.73
C LEU A 83 7.76 -13.25 0.94
N THR A 84 6.98 -13.45 -0.13
CA THR A 84 7.15 -14.53 -1.11
C THR A 84 7.45 -13.95 -2.48
N GLU A 85 8.03 -14.76 -3.36
CA GLU A 85 8.34 -14.38 -4.73
C GLU A 85 7.10 -13.92 -5.50
N GLU A 86 5.98 -14.64 -5.39
CA GLU A 86 4.71 -14.31 -6.06
C GLU A 86 4.21 -12.90 -5.67
N VAL A 87 4.21 -12.58 -4.36
CA VAL A 87 3.77 -11.25 -3.89
C VAL A 87 4.77 -10.17 -4.29
N SER A 88 6.06 -10.43 -4.10
CA SER A 88 7.13 -9.49 -4.47
C SER A 88 7.10 -9.14 -5.96
N ALA A 89 6.78 -10.09 -6.84
CA ALA A 89 6.63 -9.84 -8.27
C ALA A 89 5.43 -8.92 -8.59
N CYS A 90 4.31 -9.03 -7.86
CA CYS A 90 3.21 -8.06 -7.98
C CYS A 90 3.61 -6.67 -7.50
N LEU A 91 4.39 -6.57 -6.40
CA LEU A 91 4.84 -5.27 -5.90
C LEU A 91 5.87 -4.60 -6.81
N LEU A 92 6.73 -5.37 -7.46
CA LEU A 92 7.64 -4.87 -8.51
C LEU A 92 6.84 -4.22 -9.65
N ARG A 93 5.85 -4.94 -10.20
CA ARG A 93 5.01 -4.43 -11.27
C ARG A 93 4.24 -3.17 -10.87
N LEU A 94 3.74 -3.10 -9.63
CA LEU A 94 3.11 -1.89 -9.09
C LEU A 94 4.07 -0.72 -8.95
N ALA A 95 5.37 -0.96 -8.75
CA ALA A 95 6.35 0.10 -8.72
C ALA A 95 6.62 0.67 -10.12
N GLU A 96 6.60 -0.18 -11.14
CA GLU A 96 6.82 0.18 -12.54
C GLU A 96 5.62 0.89 -13.15
N ASP A 97 4.41 0.39 -12.88
CA ASP A 97 3.14 0.91 -13.42
C ASP A 97 2.08 1.02 -12.31
N PRO A 98 2.19 2.04 -11.44
CA PRO A 98 1.20 2.25 -10.40
C PRO A 98 -0.12 2.80 -10.98
N PRO A 99 -1.29 2.44 -10.41
CA PRO A 99 -2.54 3.07 -10.80
C PRO A 99 -2.52 4.56 -10.48
N GLU A 100 -3.21 5.39 -11.27
CA GLU A 100 -3.26 6.84 -11.05
C GLU A 100 -3.97 7.22 -9.73
N VAL A 101 -4.92 6.40 -9.29
CA VAL A 101 -5.74 6.62 -8.10
C VAL A 101 -5.94 5.30 -7.35
N VAL A 102 -5.90 5.37 -6.03
CA VAL A 102 -6.26 4.26 -5.14
C VAL A 102 -7.38 4.68 -4.19
N ASP A 103 -8.29 3.75 -3.88
CA ASP A 103 -9.34 3.98 -2.90
C ASP A 103 -8.93 3.48 -1.51
N MET A 104 -8.93 4.40 -0.55
CA MET A 104 -8.72 4.13 0.87
C MET A 104 -10.03 4.35 1.63
N ASP A 105 -10.78 3.27 1.86
CA ASP A 105 -12.02 3.29 2.65
C ASP A 105 -13.05 4.32 2.12
N GLY A 106 -13.22 4.37 0.80
CA GLY A 106 -14.09 5.33 0.12
C GLY A 106 -13.45 6.70 -0.13
N CYS A 107 -12.20 6.92 0.29
CA CYS A 107 -11.44 8.12 -0.02
C CYS A 107 -10.50 7.88 -1.22
N PRO A 108 -10.76 8.51 -2.39
CA PRO A 108 -9.85 8.44 -3.52
C PRO A 108 -8.58 9.25 -3.22
N LEU A 109 -7.42 8.61 -3.35
CA LEU A 109 -6.11 9.21 -3.21
C LEU A 109 -5.38 9.11 -4.54
N ARG A 110 -4.89 10.23 -5.06
CA ARG A 110 -4.07 10.24 -6.27
C ARG A 110 -2.70 9.66 -5.94
N VAL A 111 -2.23 8.70 -6.73
CA VAL A 111 -0.85 8.22 -6.64
C VAL A 111 0.05 9.23 -7.33
N VAL A 112 1.07 9.69 -6.62
CA VAL A 112 2.04 10.68 -7.12
C VAL A 112 3.43 10.08 -7.31
N GLY A 113 3.64 8.85 -6.85
CA GLY A 113 4.87 8.09 -7.06
C GLY A 113 4.77 6.70 -6.45
N ALA A 114 5.63 5.81 -6.94
CA ALA A 114 5.83 4.48 -6.40
C ALA A 114 7.34 4.21 -6.38
N THR A 115 7.88 3.73 -5.26
CA THR A 115 9.32 3.52 -5.14
C THR A 115 9.69 2.30 -4.31
N LEU A 116 10.77 1.66 -4.74
CA LEU A 116 11.46 0.55 -4.08
C LEU A 116 12.86 0.97 -3.59
N ASP A 117 13.24 2.22 -3.85
CA ASP A 117 14.57 2.76 -3.57
C ASP A 117 14.59 3.47 -2.21
N ALA A 118 15.47 3.01 -1.32
CA ALA A 118 15.65 3.58 0.01
C ALA A 118 16.15 5.03 -0.02
N ALA A 119 16.87 5.45 -1.07
CA ALA A 119 17.31 6.82 -1.23
C ALA A 119 16.13 7.76 -1.57
N SER A 120 15.12 7.25 -2.29
CA SER A 120 13.88 7.96 -2.58
C SER A 120 12.92 7.99 -1.38
N HIS A 121 12.83 6.91 -0.61
CA HIS A 121 12.03 6.83 0.61
C HIS A 121 12.61 5.81 1.61
N PRO A 122 12.88 6.15 2.88
CA PRO A 122 13.64 5.30 3.82
C PRO A 122 12.98 3.97 4.19
N TRP A 123 11.68 3.82 3.92
CA TRP A 123 10.95 2.55 4.09
C TRP A 123 10.75 1.75 2.79
N ALA A 124 11.22 2.26 1.65
CA ALA A 124 11.28 1.49 0.42
C ALA A 124 12.59 0.68 0.39
N ALA A 125 12.52 -0.56 -0.05
CA ALA A 125 13.67 -1.45 -0.08
C ALA A 125 13.46 -2.66 -0.99
N GLN A 126 14.57 -3.27 -1.38
CA GLN A 126 14.64 -4.59 -1.99
C GLN A 126 15.75 -5.37 -1.29
N SER A 127 15.49 -6.65 -0.96
CA SER A 127 16.52 -7.57 -0.44
C SER A 127 16.30 -8.97 -0.98
N ASP A 128 17.28 -9.85 -0.82
CA ASP A 128 17.06 -11.29 -0.97
C ASP A 128 16.74 -11.94 0.40
N TYR A 129 16.67 -13.27 0.45
CA TYR A 129 16.41 -13.99 1.70
C TYR A 129 17.69 -14.34 2.47
N GLN A 130 18.85 -14.13 1.85
CA GLN A 130 20.15 -14.56 2.35
C GLN A 130 20.93 -13.41 2.98
N THR A 131 20.49 -12.17 2.75
CA THR A 131 21.13 -10.92 3.18
C THR A 131 20.13 -9.98 3.83
#